data_AF-A0A2R6KZF0-F1
#
_entry.id   AF-A0A2R6KZF0-F1
#
_cell.length_a   1.000
_cell.length_b   1.000
_cell.length_c   1.000
_cell.angle_alpha   90.00
_cell.angle_beta   90.00
_cell.angle_gamma   90.00
#
_symmetry.space_group_name_H-M   'P 1'
#
loop_
_entity.id
_entity.type
_entity.pdbx_description
1 polymer ?
#
loop_
_entity_poly.entity_id
_entity_poly.type
_entity_poly.pdbx_seq_one_letter_code
_entity_poly.pdbx_strand_id
1 'polypeptide(L)'
;MGKSSGNALTSVYENRIGTETNENEAMGYWAFVVGILAGFLGIFLVMLSNEPGAMIRGAGIALAAFGLLLLMVGPVIRLPLEGMATLLTYLGAVICLAAIAWFLVAFPNEWGAAFENQEVWIIGLYGLGVLVVALGGAFVPLIGGPAEEREAAEDRAATAEAERDAAIKEVESTTERDAAEDRAATAEAQRDSAITEAEERGRQATEAQEEHEGDVAALKAELAAKEREIEELESDLSDGSTDRHTLAAVIEDLRTSESQFELYEDRGGQWRWRLRHESGDVIAASNTGHDRQNDAQTERQAVRRNALGATTLIIESEDELPEEGTSDGLVLPEHTESQATFELYVGKGEDHRWRLVHDNGHIIANGAQGYASRSGAKHSLEAIREYVGPAEYLQPDPTAIEIYRDEEEKYRWRLLHKNGNILGGSGEGYTSRSGAREAIDELRDGIGEAEIEVYEDENDEFRWRLRGDEEKVKFDSTGYESRSSAEDAVERVRTFLPEADLIDIGQAAFDVYEGDGGDHRWRLRHQNGNILATGTQGYASRSGVWDGIESVKRNAPGAPLEEAEE
;
A
#
# COMPACT_ATOMS: atom_id res chain seq x y z
N MET A 1 48.61 -51.69 7.99
CA MET A 1 47.51 -51.66 8.98
C MET A 1 46.44 -50.73 8.42
N GLY A 2 45.21 -51.24 8.20
CA GLY A 2 43.98 -50.49 7.93
C GLY A 2 43.88 -49.55 6.71
N LYS A 3 43.40 -50.05 5.56
CA LYS A 3 42.72 -49.20 4.56
C LYS A 3 41.39 -48.76 5.18
N SER A 4 41.26 -47.50 5.57
CA SER A 4 39.94 -46.91 5.85
C SER A 4 39.26 -46.61 4.53
N SER A 5 38.02 -47.06 4.40
CA SER A 5 37.17 -46.91 3.23
C SER A 5 36.89 -45.42 3.00
N GLY A 6 37.64 -44.77 2.11
CA GLY A 6 37.42 -43.36 1.76
C GLY A 6 35.98 -43.16 1.29
N ASN A 7 35.24 -42.34 2.02
CA ASN A 7 33.83 -42.03 1.72
C ASN A 7 33.76 -41.44 0.30
N ALA A 8 32.74 -41.81 -0.49
CA ALA A 8 32.64 -41.36 -1.89
C ALA A 8 32.60 -39.82 -2.01
N LEU A 9 32.12 -39.14 -0.97
CA LEU A 9 32.07 -37.68 -0.88
C LEU A 9 33.45 -37.05 -0.67
N THR A 10 34.30 -37.67 0.14
CA THR A 10 35.69 -37.26 0.39
C THR A 10 36.54 -37.42 -0.86
N SER A 11 36.42 -38.55 -1.58
CA SER A 11 37.20 -38.78 -2.80
C SER A 11 36.83 -37.83 -3.94
N VAL A 12 35.57 -37.40 -4.05
CA VAL A 12 35.15 -36.39 -5.03
C VAL A 12 35.66 -35.00 -4.64
N TYR A 13 35.64 -34.66 -3.34
CA TYR A 13 36.16 -33.39 -2.84
C TYR A 13 37.68 -33.25 -3.11
N GLU A 14 38.47 -34.27 -2.73
CA GLU A 14 39.92 -34.30 -2.94
C GLU A 14 40.32 -34.21 -4.42
N ASN A 15 39.55 -34.84 -5.30
CA ASN A 15 39.85 -34.90 -6.73
C ASN A 15 39.43 -33.64 -7.51
N ARG A 16 38.58 -32.78 -6.94
CA ARG A 16 37.98 -31.63 -7.67
C ARG A 16 38.21 -30.28 -7.02
N ILE A 17 38.40 -30.22 -5.70
CA ILE A 17 38.36 -28.98 -4.93
C ILE A 17 39.68 -28.73 -4.22
N GLY A 18 40.17 -29.68 -3.42
CA GLY A 18 41.43 -29.53 -2.67
C GLY A 18 41.68 -30.67 -1.69
N THR A 19 42.89 -30.76 -1.13
CA THR A 19 43.25 -31.74 -0.10
C THR A 19 42.69 -31.31 1.27
N GLU A 20 42.07 -32.23 2.00
CA GLU A 20 41.48 -31.95 3.32
C GLU A 20 42.54 -31.46 4.31
N THR A 21 42.25 -30.34 4.98
CA THR A 21 43.06 -29.82 6.11
C THR A 21 42.53 -30.27 7.46
N ASN A 22 41.29 -30.76 7.51
CA ASN A 22 40.60 -31.28 8.70
C ASN A 22 39.72 -32.48 8.30
N GLU A 23 39.58 -33.48 9.18
CA GLU A 23 38.78 -34.71 8.97
C GLU A 23 37.30 -34.43 8.61
N ASN A 24 36.79 -33.23 8.94
CA ASN A 24 35.39 -32.84 8.71
C ASN A 24 35.21 -31.83 7.56
N GLU A 25 36.28 -31.41 6.88
CA GLU A 25 36.23 -30.32 5.89
C GLU A 25 35.33 -30.68 4.69
N ALA A 26 35.49 -31.87 4.12
CA ALA A 26 34.65 -32.31 3.01
C ALA A 26 33.18 -32.48 3.42
N MET A 27 32.91 -32.94 4.65
CA MET A 27 31.55 -33.09 5.16
C MET A 27 30.87 -31.72 5.34
N GLY A 28 31.59 -30.73 5.88
CA GLY A 28 31.09 -29.35 6.02
C GLY A 28 30.80 -28.71 4.66
N TYR A 29 31.66 -28.93 3.66
CA TYR A 29 31.43 -28.45 2.30
C TYR A 29 30.18 -29.07 1.67
N TRP A 30 30.01 -30.39 1.75
CA TRP A 30 28.83 -31.06 1.19
C TRP A 30 27.54 -30.69 1.94
N ALA A 31 27.60 -30.49 3.26
CA ALA A 31 26.47 -29.97 4.02
C ALA A 31 26.04 -28.58 3.52
N PHE A 32 27.00 -27.68 3.27
CA PHE A 32 26.72 -26.35 2.71
C PHE A 32 26.08 -26.43 1.31
N VAL A 33 26.64 -27.24 0.41
CA VAL A 33 26.10 -27.43 -0.96
C VAL A 33 24.70 -28.02 -0.94
N VAL A 34 24.46 -29.05 -0.13
CA VAL A 34 23.12 -29.64 0.04
C VAL A 34 22.16 -28.63 0.66
N GLY A 35 22.63 -27.79 1.59
CA GLY A 35 21.84 -26.71 2.18
C GLY A 35 21.33 -25.70 1.16
N ILE A 36 22.20 -25.24 0.25
CA ILE A 36 21.82 -24.34 -0.86
C ILE A 36 20.76 -24.99 -1.75
N LEU A 37 20.99 -26.24 -2.18
CA LEU A 37 20.06 -26.95 -3.07
C LEU A 37 18.70 -27.21 -2.40
N ALA A 38 18.70 -27.60 -1.13
CA ALA A 38 17.48 -27.80 -0.36
C ALA A 38 16.72 -26.48 -0.14
N GLY A 39 17.43 -25.38 0.14
CA GLY A 39 16.84 -24.05 0.27
C GLY A 39 16.12 -23.60 -1.00
N PHE A 40 16.80 -23.68 -2.16
CA PHE A 40 16.20 -23.33 -3.45
C PHE A 40 15.02 -24.23 -3.82
N LEU A 41 15.15 -25.55 -3.61
CA LEU A 41 14.06 -26.49 -3.87
C LEU A 41 12.86 -26.23 -2.95
N GLY A 42 13.10 -25.90 -1.68
CA GLY A 42 12.05 -25.54 -0.73
C GLY A 42 11.27 -24.30 -1.16
N ILE A 43 11.96 -23.22 -1.53
CA ILE A 43 11.34 -21.99 -2.04
C ILE A 43 10.55 -22.27 -3.33
N PHE A 44 11.13 -23.03 -4.26
CA PHE A 44 10.47 -23.41 -5.50
C PHE A 44 9.17 -24.18 -5.27
N LEU A 45 9.16 -25.11 -4.31
CA LEU A 45 7.96 -25.87 -3.94
C LEU A 45 6.87 -24.99 -3.32
N VAL A 46 7.23 -23.96 -2.56
CA VAL A 46 6.27 -22.97 -2.05
C VAL A 46 5.66 -22.16 -3.19
N MET A 47 6.47 -21.71 -4.15
CA MET A 47 5.99 -20.93 -5.31
C MET A 47 5.08 -21.72 -6.24
N LEU A 48 5.20 -23.04 -6.29
CA LEU A 48 4.36 -23.91 -7.12
C LEU A 48 2.96 -24.13 -6.54
N SER A 49 2.71 -23.69 -5.30
CA SER A 49 1.46 -23.92 -4.58
C SER A 49 0.52 -22.71 -4.65
N ASN A 50 -0.59 -22.87 -5.36
CA ASN A 50 -1.63 -21.83 -5.52
C ASN A 50 -2.76 -21.90 -4.49
N GLU A 51 -2.76 -22.89 -3.59
CA GLU A 51 -3.83 -23.11 -2.61
C GLU A 51 -3.28 -23.00 -1.18
N PRO A 52 -3.84 -22.13 -0.32
CA PRO A 52 -3.59 -22.16 1.12
C PRO A 52 -3.94 -23.55 1.68
N GLY A 53 -3.03 -24.17 2.43
CA GLY A 53 -3.24 -25.52 3.00
C GLY A 53 -2.66 -26.70 2.21
N ALA A 54 -2.11 -26.49 1.00
CA ALA A 54 -1.55 -27.59 0.23
C ALA A 54 -0.31 -28.22 0.89
N MET A 55 -0.27 -29.55 0.99
CA MET A 55 0.84 -30.32 1.56
C MET A 55 2.21 -29.98 0.93
N ILE A 56 2.23 -29.64 -0.36
CA ILE A 56 3.44 -29.25 -1.10
C ILE A 56 4.05 -27.96 -0.53
N ARG A 57 3.22 -27.00 -0.14
CA ARG A 57 3.67 -25.73 0.46
C ARG A 57 4.35 -25.99 1.80
N GLY A 58 3.78 -26.88 2.61
CA GLY A 58 4.34 -27.24 3.89
C GLY A 58 5.65 -28.02 3.83
N ALA A 59 5.72 -28.96 2.89
CA ALA A 59 6.98 -29.63 2.56
C ALA A 59 8.05 -28.64 2.06
N GLY A 60 7.65 -27.63 1.30
CA GLY A 60 8.53 -26.55 0.84
C GLY A 60 9.12 -25.72 1.98
N ILE A 61 8.29 -25.31 2.95
CA ILE A 61 8.74 -24.56 4.14
C ILE A 61 9.70 -25.40 5.00
N ALA A 62 9.35 -26.66 5.26
CA ALA A 62 10.20 -27.57 6.03
C ALA A 62 11.55 -27.81 5.34
N LEU A 63 11.56 -27.95 4.01
CA LEU A 63 12.77 -28.15 3.22
C LEU A 63 13.63 -26.87 3.16
N ALA A 64 13.01 -25.69 3.08
CA ALA A 64 13.70 -24.41 3.15
C ALA A 64 14.35 -24.19 4.53
N ALA A 65 13.64 -24.52 5.60
CA ALA A 65 14.18 -24.48 6.98
C ALA A 65 15.36 -25.45 7.16
N PHE A 66 15.22 -26.69 6.66
CA PHE A 66 16.32 -27.66 6.68
C PHE A 66 17.54 -27.17 5.86
N GLY A 67 17.30 -26.54 4.71
CA GLY A 67 18.35 -25.92 3.89
C GLY A 67 19.10 -24.81 4.62
N LEU A 68 18.37 -23.92 5.32
CA LEU A 68 18.93 -22.86 6.14
C LEU A 68 19.80 -23.40 7.29
N LEU A 69 19.34 -24.47 7.97
CA LEU A 69 20.11 -25.14 9.01
C LEU A 69 21.46 -25.65 8.47
N LEU A 70 21.45 -26.35 7.33
CA LEU A 70 22.67 -26.87 6.72
C LEU A 70 23.62 -25.76 6.24
N LEU A 71 23.07 -24.63 5.79
CA LEU A 71 23.84 -23.45 5.38
C LEU A 71 24.57 -22.80 6.56
N MET A 72 24.01 -22.88 7.77
CA MET A 72 24.65 -22.41 9.00
C MET A 72 25.65 -23.42 9.57
N VAL A 73 25.33 -24.71 9.57
CA VAL A 73 26.17 -25.77 10.14
C VAL A 73 27.39 -26.09 9.26
N GLY A 74 27.24 -26.07 7.94
CA GLY A 74 28.28 -26.43 6.98
C GLY A 74 29.59 -25.65 7.15
N PRO A 75 29.56 -24.30 7.16
CA PRO A 75 30.75 -23.48 7.39
C PRO A 75 31.40 -23.72 8.76
N VAL A 76 30.60 -23.98 9.80
CA VAL A 76 31.12 -24.19 11.16
C VAL A 76 31.86 -25.52 11.29
N ILE A 77 31.33 -26.58 10.67
CA ILE A 77 32.01 -27.90 10.59
C ILE A 77 33.30 -27.83 9.76
N ARG A 78 33.36 -26.90 8.79
CA ARG A 78 34.53 -26.71 7.93
C ARG A 78 35.72 -26.10 8.68
N LEU A 79 35.48 -25.31 9.72
CA LEU A 79 36.52 -24.67 10.50
C LEU A 79 37.10 -25.64 11.55
N PRO A 80 38.42 -25.56 11.84
CA PRO A 80 39.05 -26.36 12.90
C PRO A 80 38.73 -25.75 14.28
N LEU A 81 37.47 -25.83 14.71
CA LEU A 81 37.01 -25.25 15.97
C LEU A 81 37.12 -26.22 17.14
N GLU A 82 37.29 -25.67 18.35
CA GLU A 82 37.32 -26.43 19.60
C GLU A 82 36.05 -27.29 19.78
N GLY A 83 36.17 -28.38 20.54
CA GLY A 83 35.08 -29.32 20.78
C GLY A 83 33.79 -28.69 21.33
N MET A 84 33.89 -27.59 22.08
CA MET A 84 32.73 -26.88 22.63
C MET A 84 31.90 -26.15 21.55
N ALA A 85 32.56 -25.52 20.56
CA ALA A 85 31.90 -24.87 19.43
C ALA A 85 31.13 -25.90 18.60
N THR A 86 31.79 -27.02 18.29
CA THR A 86 31.22 -28.13 17.52
C THR A 86 30.03 -28.78 18.24
N LEU A 87 30.14 -28.98 19.56
CA LEU A 87 29.05 -29.52 20.39
C LEU A 87 27.81 -28.63 20.37
N LEU A 88 27.98 -27.31 20.53
CA LEU A 88 26.88 -26.35 20.51
C LEU A 88 26.20 -26.31 19.14
N THR A 89 26.97 -26.34 18.05
CA THR A 89 26.43 -26.41 16.69
C THR A 89 25.59 -27.67 16.46
N TYR A 90 26.05 -28.85 16.92
CA TYR A 90 25.25 -30.06 16.84
C TYR A 90 24.00 -30.02 17.74
N LEU A 91 24.10 -29.44 18.94
CA LEU A 91 22.97 -29.28 19.85
C LEU A 91 21.87 -28.39 19.21
N GLY A 92 22.26 -27.23 18.67
CA GLY A 92 21.34 -26.33 17.98
C GLY A 92 20.70 -26.98 16.74
N ALA A 93 21.48 -27.77 15.99
CA ALA A 93 20.95 -28.52 14.85
C ALA A 93 19.89 -29.55 15.24
N VAL A 94 20.07 -30.27 16.36
CA VAL A 94 19.07 -31.21 16.88
C VAL A 94 17.79 -30.47 17.30
N ILE A 95 17.91 -29.30 17.92
CA ILE A 95 16.76 -28.46 18.30
C ILE A 95 15.98 -28.02 17.05
N CYS A 96 16.67 -27.54 16.01
CA CYS A 96 16.03 -27.17 14.74
C CYS A 96 15.32 -28.36 14.07
N LEU A 97 15.95 -29.55 14.05
CA LEU A 97 15.35 -30.76 13.47
C LEU A 97 14.11 -31.21 14.25
N ALA A 98 14.13 -31.09 15.58
CA ALA A 98 12.96 -31.37 16.41
C ALA A 98 11.80 -30.40 16.11
N ALA A 99 12.10 -29.12 15.89
CA ALA A 99 11.11 -28.13 15.50
C ALA A 99 10.53 -28.41 14.10
N ILE A 100 11.36 -28.76 13.12
CA ILE A 100 10.91 -29.15 11.76
C ILE A 100 10.04 -30.41 11.81
N ALA A 101 10.41 -31.41 12.62
CA ALA A 101 9.62 -32.62 12.78
C ALA A 101 8.27 -32.34 13.46
N TRP A 102 8.26 -31.49 14.49
CA TRP A 102 7.03 -31.07 15.16
C TRP A 102 6.13 -30.30 14.20
N PHE A 103 6.68 -29.39 13.40
CA PHE A 103 5.96 -28.65 12.38
C PHE A 103 5.20 -29.54 11.39
N LEU A 104 5.87 -30.56 10.85
CA LEU A 104 5.26 -31.51 9.90
C LEU A 104 4.14 -32.37 10.53
N VAL A 105 4.18 -32.59 11.85
CA VAL A 105 3.15 -33.35 12.58
C VAL A 105 1.98 -32.46 12.99
N ALA A 106 2.26 -31.22 13.39
CA ALA A 106 1.25 -30.27 13.85
C ALA A 106 0.38 -29.73 12.70
N PHE A 107 0.95 -29.60 11.49
CA PHE A 107 0.27 -29.00 10.33
C PHE A 107 0.21 -29.95 9.13
N PRO A 108 -0.64 -30.98 9.11
CA PRO A 108 -0.74 -31.86 7.95
C PRO A 108 -1.49 -31.22 6.77
N ASN A 109 -2.53 -30.41 7.00
CA ASN A 109 -3.44 -29.91 5.94
C ASN A 109 -3.95 -28.45 6.11
N GLU A 110 -3.57 -27.72 7.16
CA GLU A 110 -4.10 -26.37 7.46
C GLU A 110 -2.96 -25.36 7.58
N TRP A 111 -2.61 -24.74 6.45
CA TRP A 111 -1.46 -23.83 6.32
C TRP A 111 -1.99 -22.42 6.00
N GLY A 112 -2.70 -21.84 6.97
CA GLY A 112 -3.21 -20.46 6.93
C GLY A 112 -2.29 -19.49 7.69
N ALA A 113 -2.41 -18.19 7.44
CA ALA A 113 -1.61 -17.15 8.11
C ALA A 113 -2.21 -16.68 9.45
N ALA A 114 -3.13 -17.46 10.03
CA ALA A 114 -3.76 -17.14 11.30
C ALA A 114 -2.88 -17.69 12.44
N PHE A 115 -2.01 -16.84 12.98
CA PHE A 115 -1.14 -17.15 14.12
C PHE A 115 -1.94 -17.33 15.44
N GLU A 116 -2.84 -18.30 15.48
CA GLU A 116 -3.79 -18.46 16.60
C GLU A 116 -3.39 -19.58 17.59
N ASN A 117 -2.39 -20.41 17.26
CA ASN A 117 -2.07 -21.64 18.04
C ASN A 117 -0.54 -21.97 18.14
N GLN A 118 -0.16 -23.25 17.94
CA GLN A 118 1.16 -23.84 18.23
C GLN A 118 2.32 -23.26 17.40
N GLU A 119 2.04 -22.47 16.36
CA GLU A 119 3.02 -21.89 15.43
C GLU A 119 4.10 -21.07 16.13
N VAL A 120 3.70 -20.23 17.09
CA VAL A 120 4.62 -19.36 17.85
C VAL A 120 5.65 -20.20 18.63
N TRP A 121 5.23 -21.33 19.19
CA TRP A 121 6.12 -22.21 19.95
C TRP A 121 7.08 -22.99 19.06
N ILE A 122 6.64 -23.43 17.88
CA ILE A 122 7.49 -24.13 16.90
C ILE A 122 8.52 -23.18 16.30
N ILE A 123 8.10 -21.97 15.92
CA ILE A 123 9.00 -20.91 15.44
C ILE A 123 9.98 -20.50 16.53
N GLY A 124 9.52 -20.37 17.78
CA GLY A 124 10.37 -20.07 18.93
C GLY A 124 11.42 -21.15 19.19
N LEU A 125 11.05 -22.43 19.11
CA LEU A 125 11.98 -23.57 19.26
C LEU A 125 13.01 -23.60 18.13
N TYR A 126 12.57 -23.38 16.88
CA TYR A 126 13.46 -23.31 15.73
C TYR A 126 14.44 -22.14 15.84
N GLY A 127 13.95 -20.95 16.23
CA GLY A 127 14.77 -19.76 16.48
C GLY A 127 15.79 -19.96 17.61
N LEU A 128 15.42 -20.65 18.69
CA LEU A 128 16.35 -21.04 19.76
C LEU A 128 17.47 -21.95 19.22
N GLY A 129 17.13 -22.92 18.37
CA GLY A 129 18.12 -23.79 17.74
C GLY A 129 19.11 -23.02 16.86
N VAL A 130 18.62 -22.08 16.04
CA VAL A 130 19.46 -21.20 15.22
C VAL A 130 20.37 -20.33 16.09
N LEU A 131 19.85 -19.77 17.18
CA LEU A 131 20.64 -18.97 18.12
C LEU A 131 21.78 -19.79 18.74
N VAL A 132 21.52 -21.05 19.13
CA VAL A 132 22.56 -21.95 19.67
C VAL A 132 23.61 -22.29 18.61
N VAL A 133 23.21 -22.51 17.36
CA VAL A 133 24.15 -22.72 16.22
C VAL A 133 25.02 -21.47 16.01
N ALA A 134 24.41 -20.28 16.01
CA ALA A 134 25.11 -19.01 15.82
C ALA A 134 26.10 -18.72 16.96
N LEU A 135 25.72 -19.00 18.21
CA LEU A 135 26.62 -18.86 19.37
C LEU A 135 27.81 -19.81 19.28
N GLY A 136 27.59 -21.07 18.88
CA GLY A 136 28.66 -22.05 18.67
C GLY A 136 29.63 -21.65 17.55
N GLY A 137 29.10 -21.17 16.42
CA GLY A 137 29.88 -20.87 15.22
C GLY A 137 30.58 -19.51 15.21
N ALA A 138 29.95 -18.47 15.79
CA ALA A 138 30.46 -17.10 15.72
C ALA A 138 31.04 -16.59 17.05
N PHE A 139 30.47 -16.97 18.20
CA PHE A 139 30.85 -16.39 19.50
C PHE A 139 31.93 -17.19 20.25
N VAL A 140 31.90 -18.52 20.19
CA VAL A 140 32.93 -19.34 20.86
C VAL A 140 34.34 -19.05 20.34
N PRO A 141 34.59 -18.90 19.02
CA PRO A 141 35.92 -18.55 18.51
C PRO A 141 36.37 -17.13 18.89
N LEU A 142 35.44 -16.23 19.23
CA LEU A 142 35.74 -14.85 19.66
C LEU A 142 36.07 -14.75 21.16
N ILE A 143 35.57 -15.69 21.98
CA ILE A 143 35.77 -15.71 23.44
C ILE A 143 36.98 -16.58 23.81
N GLY A 144 37.28 -17.61 23.02
CA GLY A 144 38.51 -18.39 23.12
C GLY A 144 39.69 -17.59 22.55
N GLY A 145 40.31 -16.73 23.37
CA GLY A 145 41.59 -16.12 23.03
C GLY A 145 42.68 -17.18 22.76
N PRO A 146 43.80 -16.82 22.09
CA PRO A 146 44.81 -17.77 21.63
C PRO A 146 45.54 -18.38 22.83
N ALA A 147 45.05 -19.53 23.29
CA ALA A 147 45.65 -20.27 24.41
C ALA A 147 46.78 -21.21 23.95
N GLU A 148 46.98 -21.44 22.65
CA GLU A 148 48.00 -22.38 22.16
C GLU A 148 49.39 -21.75 21.90
N GLU A 149 49.53 -20.42 21.88
CA GLU A 149 50.85 -19.78 21.68
C GLU A 149 51.64 -19.55 22.98
N ARG A 150 50.99 -19.62 24.16
CA ARG A 150 51.69 -19.48 25.46
C ARG A 150 52.35 -20.77 25.92
N GLU A 151 51.71 -21.92 25.72
CA GLU A 151 52.25 -23.21 26.15
C GLU A 151 53.48 -23.64 25.30
N ALA A 152 53.45 -23.36 23.99
CA ALA A 152 54.58 -23.61 23.09
C ALA A 152 55.75 -22.62 23.25
N ALA A 153 55.52 -21.46 23.89
CA ALA A 153 56.58 -20.49 24.21
C ALA A 153 57.21 -20.78 25.58
N GLU A 154 56.45 -21.29 26.55
CA GLU A 154 56.96 -21.67 27.88
C GLU A 154 57.83 -22.94 27.83
N ASP A 155 57.50 -23.95 27.01
CA ASP A 155 58.34 -25.16 26.85
C ASP A 155 59.67 -24.89 26.11
N ARG A 156 59.68 -23.91 25.19
CA ARG A 156 60.91 -23.46 24.52
C ARG A 156 61.76 -22.54 25.40
N ALA A 157 61.14 -21.79 26.31
CA ALA A 157 61.86 -20.98 27.30
C ALA A 157 62.51 -21.85 28.38
N ALA A 158 61.84 -22.91 28.84
CA ALA A 158 62.38 -23.86 29.82
C ALA A 158 63.56 -24.69 29.29
N THR A 159 63.56 -25.03 27.99
CA THR A 159 64.69 -25.74 27.34
C THR A 159 65.86 -24.80 27.04
N ALA A 160 65.61 -23.52 26.73
CA ALA A 160 66.64 -22.50 26.53
C ALA A 160 67.34 -22.06 27.83
N GLU A 161 66.64 -22.04 28.98
CA GLU A 161 67.26 -21.73 30.29
C GLU A 161 68.16 -22.87 30.80
N ALA A 162 67.81 -24.14 30.54
CA ALA A 162 68.64 -25.29 30.90
C ALA A 162 69.95 -25.38 30.09
N GLU A 163 69.96 -24.93 28.83
CA GLU A 163 71.18 -24.83 28.02
C GLU A 163 72.03 -23.59 28.41
N ARG A 164 71.39 -22.52 28.90
CA ARG A 164 72.08 -21.30 29.35
C ARG A 164 72.86 -21.51 30.65
N ASP A 165 72.33 -22.29 31.59
CA ASP A 165 73.03 -22.63 32.85
C ASP A 165 74.23 -23.58 32.64
N ALA A 166 74.22 -24.39 31.58
CA ALA A 166 75.35 -25.22 31.19
C ALA A 166 76.46 -24.41 30.48
N ALA A 167 76.09 -23.39 29.71
CA ALA A 167 77.03 -22.54 28.97
C ALA A 167 77.75 -21.48 29.84
N ILE A 168 77.20 -21.13 31.01
CA ILE A 168 77.78 -20.14 31.93
C ILE A 168 79.08 -20.64 32.61
N LYS A 169 79.42 -21.93 32.51
CA LYS A 169 80.61 -22.49 33.17
C LYS A 169 81.88 -22.53 32.31
N GLU A 170 81.82 -22.12 31.05
CA GLU A 170 82.97 -22.23 30.15
C GLU A 170 83.00 -21.12 29.10
N VAL A 171 83.24 -19.86 29.47
CA VAL A 171 83.90 -18.90 28.55
C VAL A 171 84.68 -17.85 29.35
N GLU A 172 85.98 -18.09 29.53
CA GLU A 172 86.98 -17.01 29.53
C GLU A 172 87.50 -16.88 28.09
N SER A 173 87.05 -15.87 27.34
CA SER A 173 87.92 -15.06 26.47
C SER A 173 87.12 -13.97 25.74
N THR A 174 87.73 -12.79 25.66
CA THR A 174 87.20 -11.50 25.23
C THR A 174 86.92 -11.34 23.73
N THR A 175 86.53 -12.40 23.01
CA THR A 175 86.26 -12.35 21.55
C THR A 175 84.78 -12.51 21.20
N GLU A 176 83.96 -13.09 22.09
CA GLU A 176 82.54 -13.37 21.80
C GLU A 176 81.57 -12.25 22.23
N ARG A 177 82.02 -11.30 23.05
CA ARG A 177 81.18 -10.19 23.53
C ARG A 177 80.87 -9.17 22.43
N ASP A 178 81.87 -8.81 21.63
CA ASP A 178 81.71 -7.88 20.51
C ASP A 178 80.82 -8.50 19.42
N ALA A 179 81.00 -9.79 19.13
CA ALA A 179 80.15 -10.52 18.20
C ALA A 179 78.71 -10.72 18.70
N ALA A 180 78.47 -10.65 20.01
CA ALA A 180 77.13 -10.68 20.59
C ALA A 180 76.45 -9.30 20.59
N GLU A 181 77.22 -8.22 20.82
CA GLU A 181 76.73 -6.84 20.68
C GLU A 181 76.34 -6.50 19.24
N ASP A 182 77.14 -6.91 18.23
CA ASP A 182 76.79 -6.71 16.81
C ASP A 182 75.52 -7.48 16.41
N ARG A 183 75.33 -8.70 16.92
CA ARG A 183 74.11 -9.51 16.70
C ARG A 183 72.89 -8.88 17.37
N ALA A 184 73.05 -8.33 18.58
CA ALA A 184 71.97 -7.63 19.27
C ALA A 184 71.58 -6.33 18.54
N ALA A 185 72.55 -5.54 18.09
CA ALA A 185 72.30 -4.32 17.31
C ALA A 185 71.61 -4.63 15.96
N THR A 186 71.99 -5.73 15.30
CA THR A 186 71.32 -6.17 14.06
C THR A 186 69.88 -6.62 14.32
N ALA A 187 69.63 -7.33 15.43
CA ALA A 187 68.28 -7.77 15.80
C ALA A 187 67.38 -6.58 16.21
N GLU A 188 67.93 -5.57 16.87
CA GLU A 188 67.23 -4.33 17.22
C GLU A 188 66.87 -3.53 15.96
N ALA A 189 67.81 -3.37 15.02
CA ALA A 189 67.54 -2.72 13.73
C ALA A 189 66.48 -3.47 12.90
N GLN A 190 66.49 -4.82 12.91
CA GLN A 190 65.46 -5.63 12.25
C GLN A 190 64.09 -5.47 12.92
N ARG A 191 64.05 -5.38 14.25
CA ARG A 191 62.82 -5.16 15.01
C ARG A 191 62.22 -3.78 14.71
N ASP A 192 63.03 -2.73 14.70
CA ASP A 192 62.57 -1.37 14.41
C ASP A 192 62.06 -1.24 12.98
N SER A 193 62.72 -1.90 12.03
CA SER A 193 62.24 -2.02 10.64
C SER A 193 60.89 -2.75 10.57
N ALA A 194 60.74 -3.86 11.29
CA ALA A 194 59.49 -4.64 11.30
C ALA A 194 58.33 -3.87 11.97
N ILE A 195 58.61 -3.09 13.02
CA ILE A 195 57.62 -2.21 13.66
C ILE A 195 57.18 -1.12 12.68
N THR A 196 58.11 -0.48 11.98
CA THR A 196 57.79 0.57 10.99
C THR A 196 56.93 0.01 9.85
N GLU A 197 57.26 -1.17 9.32
CA GLU A 197 56.44 -1.84 8.31
C GLU A 197 55.04 -2.21 8.83
N ALA A 198 54.92 -2.63 10.09
CA ALA A 198 53.63 -2.95 10.70
C ALA A 198 52.77 -1.68 10.90
N GLU A 199 53.37 -0.56 11.29
CA GLU A 199 52.69 0.73 11.41
C GLU A 199 52.23 1.28 10.05
N GLU A 200 53.02 1.12 8.99
CA GLU A 200 52.61 1.48 7.62
C GLU A 200 51.47 0.61 7.11
N ARG A 201 51.52 -0.72 7.34
CA ARG A 201 50.39 -1.62 7.00
C ARG A 201 49.13 -1.27 7.79
N GLY A 202 49.27 -0.91 9.07
CA GLY A 202 48.14 -0.47 9.91
C GLY A 202 47.50 0.83 9.39
N ARG A 203 48.32 1.79 8.95
CA ARG A 203 47.82 3.03 8.32
C ARG A 203 47.09 2.75 7.01
N GLN A 204 47.66 1.94 6.12
CA GLN A 204 47.01 1.56 4.86
C GLN A 204 45.69 0.81 5.08
N ALA A 205 45.63 -0.08 6.08
CA ALA A 205 44.40 -0.77 6.44
C ALA A 205 43.32 0.20 6.97
N THR A 206 43.73 1.21 7.74
CA THR A 206 42.80 2.24 8.25
C THR A 206 42.27 3.11 7.11
N GLU A 207 43.14 3.57 6.21
CA GLU A 207 42.76 4.35 5.02
C GLU A 207 41.80 3.57 4.12
N ALA A 208 42.07 2.28 3.87
CA ALA A 208 41.19 1.41 3.08
C ALA A 208 39.83 1.17 3.76
N GLN A 209 39.80 1.13 5.10
CA GLN A 209 38.55 0.99 5.84
C GLN A 209 37.71 2.28 5.81
N GLU A 210 38.33 3.45 5.92
CA GLU A 210 37.65 4.74 5.76
C GLU A 210 37.09 4.93 4.35
N GLU A 211 37.85 4.53 3.31
CA GLU A 211 37.37 4.51 1.92
C GLU A 211 36.16 3.59 1.75
N HIS A 212 36.22 2.37 2.30
CA HIS A 212 35.11 1.43 2.26
C HIS A 212 33.86 1.93 3.01
N GLU A 213 34.02 2.57 4.16
CA GLU A 213 32.92 3.20 4.90
C GLU A 213 32.29 4.34 4.09
N GLY A 214 33.09 5.12 3.38
CA GLY A 214 32.64 6.15 2.44
C GLY A 214 31.80 5.58 1.31
N ASP A 215 32.26 4.51 0.67
CA ASP A 215 31.53 3.81 -0.40
C ASP A 215 30.21 3.23 0.11
N VAL A 216 30.20 2.63 1.29
CA VAL A 216 28.98 2.09 1.91
C VAL A 216 28.00 3.22 2.24
N ALA A 217 28.47 4.37 2.72
CA ALA A 217 27.62 5.52 2.98
C ALA A 217 27.00 6.08 1.68
N ALA A 218 27.77 6.15 0.60
CA ALA A 218 27.29 6.57 -0.72
C ALA A 218 26.21 5.60 -1.26
N LEU A 219 26.46 4.29 -1.19
CA LEU A 219 25.50 3.26 -1.60
C LEU A 219 24.21 3.30 -0.76
N LYS A 220 24.31 3.56 0.55
CA LYS A 220 23.13 3.74 1.41
C LYS A 220 22.30 4.96 1.01
N ALA A 221 22.96 6.07 0.65
CA ALA A 221 22.27 7.28 0.19
C ALA A 221 21.57 7.04 -1.15
N GLU A 222 22.22 6.33 -2.08
CA GLU A 222 21.64 5.93 -3.36
C GLU A 222 20.46 4.97 -3.18
N LEU A 223 20.59 3.96 -2.30
CA LEU A 223 19.51 3.04 -1.97
C LEU A 223 18.30 3.78 -1.40
N ALA A 224 18.51 4.69 -0.44
CA ALA A 224 17.41 5.48 0.13
C ALA A 224 16.76 6.41 -0.91
N ALA A 225 17.51 6.90 -1.91
CA ALA A 225 16.94 7.64 -3.01
C ALA A 225 16.10 6.76 -3.94
N LYS A 226 16.57 5.54 -4.22
CA LYS A 226 15.85 4.55 -5.02
C LYS A 226 14.60 4.02 -4.34
N GLU A 227 14.63 3.82 -3.03
CA GLU A 227 13.44 3.45 -2.24
C GLU A 227 12.36 4.52 -2.33
N ARG A 228 12.73 5.81 -2.23
CA ARG A 228 11.80 6.93 -2.45
C ARG A 228 11.22 6.97 -3.88
N GLU A 229 12.05 6.72 -4.88
CA GLU A 229 11.60 6.64 -6.29
C GLU A 229 10.63 5.47 -6.51
N ILE A 230 10.85 4.32 -5.85
CA ILE A 230 9.93 3.18 -5.90
C ILE A 230 8.60 3.54 -5.24
N GLU A 231 8.61 4.15 -4.06
CA GLU A 231 7.39 4.57 -3.35
C GLU A 231 6.56 5.57 -4.17
N GLU A 232 7.22 6.54 -4.82
CA GLU A 232 6.57 7.48 -5.75
C GLU A 232 5.94 6.76 -6.94
N LEU A 233 6.68 5.84 -7.58
CA LEU A 233 6.18 5.05 -8.70
C LEU A 233 5.02 4.12 -8.32
N GLU A 234 5.05 3.54 -7.12
CA GLU A 234 3.95 2.71 -6.59
C GLU A 234 2.69 3.55 -6.35
N SER A 235 2.84 4.76 -5.82
CA SER A 235 1.74 5.73 -5.67
C SER A 235 1.15 6.10 -7.04
N ASP A 236 1.99 6.47 -8.01
CA ASP A 236 1.53 6.84 -9.36
C ASP A 236 0.84 5.66 -10.08
N LEU A 237 1.32 4.43 -9.86
CA LEU A 237 0.70 3.23 -10.42
C LEU A 237 -0.67 2.96 -9.80
N SER A 238 -0.82 3.20 -8.50
CA SER A 238 -2.08 3.07 -7.78
C SER A 238 -3.11 4.07 -8.33
N ASP A 239 -2.75 5.35 -8.41
CA ASP A 239 -3.60 6.41 -8.98
C ASP A 239 -4.02 6.08 -10.42
N GLY A 240 -3.06 5.71 -11.28
CA GLY A 240 -3.34 5.34 -12.67
C GLY A 240 -4.12 4.04 -12.85
N SER A 241 -4.25 3.22 -11.81
CA SER A 241 -5.18 2.08 -11.80
C SER A 241 -6.60 2.57 -11.60
N THR A 242 -6.83 3.46 -10.61
CA THR A 242 -8.13 4.04 -10.28
C THR A 242 -8.77 4.76 -11.46
N ASP A 243 -7.98 5.52 -12.24
CA ASP A 243 -8.47 6.19 -13.45
C ASP A 243 -8.95 5.20 -14.51
N ARG A 244 -8.20 4.11 -14.71
CA ARG A 244 -8.59 3.04 -15.63
C ARG A 244 -9.90 2.36 -15.21
N HIS A 245 -10.07 2.13 -13.91
CA HIS A 245 -11.30 1.58 -13.35
C HIS A 245 -12.48 2.55 -13.55
N THR A 246 -12.26 3.84 -13.34
CA THR A 246 -13.28 4.88 -13.55
C THR A 246 -13.71 4.95 -15.02
N LEU A 247 -12.74 4.97 -15.95
CA LEU A 247 -13.03 4.97 -17.38
C LEU A 247 -13.77 3.70 -17.82
N ALA A 248 -13.38 2.53 -17.29
CA ALA A 248 -14.07 1.28 -17.56
C ALA A 248 -15.53 1.32 -17.06
N ALA A 249 -15.78 1.90 -15.90
CA ALA A 249 -17.14 2.07 -15.36
C ALA A 249 -17.99 2.97 -16.28
N VAL A 250 -17.47 4.12 -16.71
CA VAL A 250 -18.18 5.03 -17.63
C VAL A 250 -18.46 4.34 -18.97
N ILE A 251 -17.50 3.58 -19.50
CA ILE A 251 -17.71 2.82 -20.74
C ILE A 251 -18.81 1.76 -20.57
N GLU A 252 -18.87 1.10 -19.42
CA GLU A 252 -19.89 0.10 -19.14
C GLU A 252 -21.28 0.74 -19.01
N ASP A 253 -21.42 1.85 -18.27
CA ASP A 253 -22.69 2.58 -18.15
C ASP A 253 -23.19 3.08 -19.52
N LEU A 254 -22.28 3.54 -20.38
CA LEU A 254 -22.63 3.93 -21.76
C LEU A 254 -23.08 2.74 -22.62
N ARG A 255 -22.64 1.51 -22.31
CA ARG A 255 -23.02 0.28 -23.05
C ARG A 255 -24.32 -0.34 -22.54
N THR A 256 -24.62 -0.17 -21.26
CA THR A 256 -25.80 -0.74 -20.59
C THR A 256 -27.01 0.20 -20.60
N SER A 257 -26.90 1.38 -21.22
CA SER A 257 -28.00 2.34 -21.31
C SER A 257 -29.32 1.72 -21.78
N GLU A 258 -30.35 1.88 -20.95
CA GLU A 258 -31.73 1.40 -21.17
C GLU A 258 -32.55 2.39 -22.04
N SER A 259 -31.91 3.37 -22.68
CA SER A 259 -32.58 4.45 -23.42
C SER A 259 -32.33 4.40 -24.93
N GLN A 260 -33.34 4.75 -25.72
CA GLN A 260 -33.30 4.78 -27.18
C GLN A 260 -33.73 6.13 -27.75
N PHE A 261 -32.94 6.66 -28.69
CA PHE A 261 -33.34 7.81 -29.51
C PHE A 261 -34.28 7.39 -30.63
N GLU A 262 -35.39 8.11 -30.76
CA GLU A 262 -36.33 8.01 -31.86
C GLU A 262 -36.29 9.30 -32.68
N LEU A 263 -36.19 9.15 -34.00
CA LEU A 263 -36.29 10.24 -34.96
C LEU A 263 -37.58 10.06 -35.75
N TYR A 264 -38.45 11.06 -35.73
CA TYR A 264 -39.79 10.93 -36.29
C TYR A 264 -40.26 12.24 -36.94
N GLU A 265 -41.22 12.11 -37.84
CA GLU A 265 -41.96 13.23 -38.42
C GLU A 265 -43.23 13.45 -37.60
N ASP A 266 -43.47 14.68 -37.15
CA ASP A 266 -44.67 15.04 -36.42
C ASP A 266 -45.89 15.22 -37.35
N ARG A 267 -47.07 15.45 -36.76
CA ARG A 267 -48.31 15.62 -37.56
C ARG A 267 -48.28 16.85 -38.48
N GLY A 268 -47.40 17.81 -38.23
CA GLY A 268 -47.20 19.00 -39.04
C GLY A 268 -46.18 18.82 -40.17
N GLY A 269 -45.58 17.64 -40.30
CA GLY A 269 -44.55 17.35 -41.30
C GLY A 269 -43.15 17.80 -40.88
N GLN A 270 -42.95 18.18 -39.61
CA GLN A 270 -41.64 18.56 -39.10
C GLN A 270 -40.93 17.37 -38.45
N TRP A 271 -39.63 17.25 -38.69
CA TRP A 271 -38.78 16.22 -38.10
C TRP A 271 -38.36 16.61 -36.67
N ARG A 272 -38.52 15.67 -35.74
CA ARG A 272 -38.20 15.80 -34.32
C ARG A 272 -37.44 14.57 -33.83
N TRP A 273 -36.76 14.71 -32.70
CA TRP A 273 -36.19 13.58 -31.99
C TRP A 273 -36.72 13.51 -30.55
N ARG A 274 -36.73 12.31 -29.97
CA ARG A 274 -36.96 12.09 -28.54
C ARG A 274 -36.11 10.93 -28.02
N LEU A 275 -35.76 10.97 -26.75
CA LEU A 275 -35.09 9.92 -26.02
C LEU A 275 -36.14 9.22 -25.14
N ARG A 276 -36.29 7.92 -25.31
CA ARG A 276 -37.24 7.10 -24.56
C ARG A 276 -36.50 6.10 -23.69
N HIS A 277 -36.89 5.98 -22.43
CA HIS A 277 -36.43 4.95 -21.52
C HIS A 277 -37.14 3.60 -21.81
N GLU A 278 -36.58 2.47 -21.36
CA GLU A 278 -37.19 1.15 -21.55
C GLU A 278 -38.56 1.00 -20.88
N SER A 279 -38.81 1.77 -19.81
CA SER A 279 -40.13 1.89 -19.15
C SER A 279 -41.21 2.43 -20.10
N GLY A 280 -40.80 3.09 -21.19
CA GLY A 280 -41.66 3.73 -22.17
C GLY A 280 -41.76 5.25 -22.01
N ASP A 281 -41.21 5.80 -20.93
CA ASP A 281 -41.24 7.23 -20.64
C ASP A 281 -40.32 8.03 -21.56
N VAL A 282 -40.75 9.24 -21.93
CA VAL A 282 -39.92 10.17 -22.69
C VAL A 282 -39.13 11.02 -21.71
N ILE A 283 -37.80 10.89 -21.74
CA ILE A 283 -36.89 11.58 -20.83
C ILE A 283 -36.24 12.82 -21.46
N ALA A 284 -36.17 12.91 -22.79
CA ALA A 284 -35.75 14.12 -23.50
C ALA A 284 -36.43 14.23 -24.88
N ALA A 285 -36.63 15.45 -25.39
CA ALA A 285 -37.16 15.67 -26.73
C ALA A 285 -36.68 17.00 -27.33
N SER A 286 -36.62 17.06 -28.66
CA SER A 286 -36.36 18.32 -29.38
C SER A 286 -37.49 19.31 -29.16
N ASN A 287 -37.17 20.51 -28.65
CA ASN A 287 -38.17 21.57 -28.48
C ASN A 287 -38.65 22.10 -29.85
N THR A 288 -37.73 22.18 -30.82
CA THR A 288 -37.99 22.64 -32.18
C THR A 288 -38.20 21.50 -33.18
N GLY A 289 -39.14 21.68 -34.12
CA GLY A 289 -39.29 20.82 -35.28
C GLY A 289 -38.48 21.34 -36.48
N HIS A 290 -37.91 20.44 -37.26
CA HIS A 290 -37.07 20.77 -38.42
C HIS A 290 -37.71 20.39 -39.74
N ASP A 291 -37.52 21.19 -40.79
CA ASP A 291 -38.05 20.88 -42.12
C ASP A 291 -37.39 19.63 -42.74
N ARG A 292 -36.14 19.32 -42.35
CA ARG A 292 -35.37 18.19 -42.89
C ARG A 292 -34.99 17.22 -41.79
N GLN A 293 -35.06 15.93 -42.14
CA GLN A 293 -34.60 14.84 -41.29
C GLN A 293 -33.13 15.01 -40.85
N ASN A 294 -32.25 15.47 -41.75
CA ASN A 294 -30.82 15.65 -41.48
C ASN A 294 -30.55 16.70 -40.41
N ASP A 295 -31.39 17.74 -40.30
CA ASP A 295 -31.22 18.82 -39.34
C ASP A 295 -31.53 18.28 -37.93
N ALA A 296 -32.64 17.56 -37.79
CA ALA A 296 -32.99 16.84 -36.55
C ALA A 296 -31.97 15.73 -36.19
N GLN A 297 -31.38 15.06 -37.18
CA GLN A 297 -30.28 14.12 -36.93
C GLN A 297 -29.03 14.81 -36.40
N THR A 298 -28.68 15.97 -36.95
CA THR A 298 -27.51 16.76 -36.55
C THR A 298 -27.67 17.23 -35.11
N GLU A 299 -28.84 17.74 -34.75
CA GLU A 299 -29.17 18.13 -33.38
C GLU A 299 -29.03 16.95 -32.41
N ARG A 300 -29.65 15.79 -32.73
CA ARG A 300 -29.51 14.57 -31.92
C ARG A 300 -28.04 14.13 -31.76
N GLN A 301 -27.23 14.22 -32.81
CA GLN A 301 -25.80 13.88 -32.72
C GLN A 301 -25.03 14.89 -31.84
N ALA A 302 -25.41 16.17 -31.86
CA ALA A 302 -24.85 17.16 -30.96
C ALA A 302 -25.17 16.82 -29.49
N VAL A 303 -26.42 16.45 -29.19
CA VAL A 303 -26.82 15.98 -27.85
C VAL A 303 -25.97 14.78 -27.41
N ARG A 304 -25.84 13.74 -28.25
CA ARG A 304 -25.02 12.55 -27.92
C ARG A 304 -23.55 12.87 -27.64
N ARG A 305 -22.99 13.86 -28.33
CA ARG A 305 -21.59 14.26 -28.18
C ARG A 305 -21.36 15.14 -26.98
N ASN A 306 -22.29 16.05 -26.69
CA ASN A 306 -22.08 17.11 -25.71
C ASN A 306 -22.67 16.78 -24.33
N ALA A 307 -23.68 15.90 -24.24
CA ALA A 307 -24.43 15.69 -22.99
C ALA A 307 -23.56 15.25 -21.80
N LEU A 308 -22.60 14.33 -22.01
CA LEU A 308 -21.80 13.78 -20.91
C LEU A 308 -20.85 14.81 -20.27
N GLY A 309 -20.37 15.78 -21.04
CA GLY A 309 -19.47 16.84 -20.56
C GLY A 309 -20.17 18.19 -20.40
N ALA A 310 -21.49 18.25 -20.56
CA ALA A 310 -22.24 19.49 -20.45
C ALA A 310 -22.21 19.99 -19.00
N THR A 311 -21.87 21.25 -18.80
CA THR A 311 -21.89 21.89 -17.49
C THR A 311 -23.33 22.02 -17.00
N THR A 312 -23.55 21.70 -15.73
CA THR A 312 -24.87 21.83 -15.07
C THR A 312 -24.93 23.14 -14.29
N LEU A 313 -26.01 23.91 -14.46
CA LEU A 313 -26.31 25.15 -13.74
C LEU A 313 -27.68 25.03 -13.08
N ILE A 314 -27.77 25.34 -11.78
CA ILE A 314 -29.07 25.51 -11.12
C ILE A 314 -29.52 26.96 -11.27
N ILE A 315 -30.75 27.14 -11.73
CA ILE A 315 -31.44 28.43 -11.77
C ILE A 315 -32.76 28.24 -11.01
N GLU A 316 -32.99 29.05 -9.96
CA GLU A 316 -34.13 28.89 -9.05
C GLU A 316 -35.44 29.40 -9.65
N SER A 317 -35.37 30.32 -10.64
CA SER A 317 -36.55 30.88 -11.29
C SER A 317 -36.41 31.07 -12.80
N GLU A 318 -37.52 30.96 -13.52
CA GLU A 318 -37.55 31.14 -14.98
C GLU A 318 -37.11 32.55 -15.42
N ASP A 319 -37.38 33.57 -14.60
CA ASP A 319 -37.02 34.97 -14.87
C ASP A 319 -35.49 35.21 -14.85
N GLU A 320 -34.71 34.28 -14.30
CA GLU A 320 -33.25 34.32 -14.24
C GLU A 320 -32.60 33.54 -15.40
N LEU A 321 -33.38 32.86 -16.23
CA LEU A 321 -32.87 32.15 -17.40
C LEU A 321 -32.26 33.14 -18.41
N PRO A 322 -31.08 32.83 -18.98
CA PRO A 322 -30.53 33.63 -20.06
C PRO A 322 -31.45 33.60 -21.28
N GLU A 323 -31.46 34.68 -22.06
CA GLU A 323 -32.26 34.77 -23.28
C GLU A 323 -31.87 33.64 -24.25
N GLU A 324 -32.88 32.94 -24.79
CA GLU A 324 -32.67 31.86 -25.75
C GLU A 324 -31.89 32.34 -26.97
N GLY A 325 -30.86 31.58 -27.35
CA GLY A 325 -29.99 31.92 -28.49
C GLY A 325 -28.83 32.85 -28.17
N THR A 326 -28.64 33.21 -26.88
CA THR A 326 -27.45 33.93 -26.40
C THR A 326 -26.43 32.98 -25.78
N SER A 327 -25.20 33.47 -25.59
CA SER A 327 -24.17 32.79 -24.80
C SER A 327 -24.06 33.34 -23.37
N ASP A 328 -24.99 34.21 -22.98
CA ASP A 328 -24.95 34.85 -21.66
C ASP A 328 -25.20 33.80 -20.59
N GLY A 329 -24.42 33.84 -19.51
CA GLY A 329 -24.48 32.85 -18.43
C GLY A 329 -23.84 31.49 -18.74
N LEU A 330 -23.40 31.22 -19.97
CA LEU A 330 -22.67 29.99 -20.30
C LEU A 330 -21.27 30.01 -19.70
N VAL A 331 -20.96 28.99 -18.90
CA VAL A 331 -19.62 28.75 -18.34
C VAL A 331 -18.95 27.66 -19.17
N LEU A 332 -18.33 28.05 -20.28
CA LEU A 332 -17.55 27.15 -21.12
C LEU A 332 -16.06 27.28 -20.76
N PRO A 333 -15.41 26.21 -20.25
CA PRO A 333 -14.01 26.22 -19.81
C PRO A 333 -13.03 26.78 -20.85
N GLU A 334 -13.22 26.45 -22.13
CA GLU A 334 -12.30 26.84 -23.21
C GLU A 334 -12.42 28.33 -23.60
N HIS A 335 -13.45 29.04 -23.13
CA HIS A 335 -13.75 30.42 -23.51
C HIS A 335 -13.75 31.40 -22.34
N THR A 336 -13.57 30.91 -21.12
CA THR A 336 -13.56 31.73 -19.90
C THR A 336 -12.17 31.72 -19.30
N GLU A 337 -11.48 32.88 -19.31
CA GLU A 337 -10.21 33.01 -18.57
C GLU A 337 -10.49 32.83 -17.07
N SER A 338 -9.71 31.97 -16.43
CA SER A 338 -9.82 31.76 -15.00
C SER A 338 -9.33 32.99 -14.23
N GLN A 339 -10.10 33.39 -13.24
CA GLN A 339 -9.77 34.41 -12.25
C GLN A 339 -9.30 33.78 -10.94
N ALA A 340 -8.80 32.55 -11.01
CA ALA A 340 -8.25 31.85 -9.86
C ALA A 340 -7.00 31.05 -10.26
N THR A 341 -6.14 30.82 -9.28
CA THR A 341 -4.90 30.05 -9.42
C THR A 341 -4.89 28.92 -8.42
N PHE A 342 -4.51 27.72 -8.86
CA PHE A 342 -4.22 26.63 -7.95
C PHE A 342 -2.86 26.85 -7.31
N GLU A 343 -2.81 26.82 -5.98
CA GLU A 343 -1.58 26.86 -5.21
C GLU A 343 -1.34 25.50 -4.57
N LEU A 344 -0.21 24.86 -4.91
CA LEU A 344 0.26 23.62 -4.30
C LEU A 344 1.25 23.93 -3.18
N TYR A 345 1.02 23.40 -1.98
CA TYR A 345 1.82 23.68 -0.78
C TYR A 345 1.94 22.44 0.13
N VAL A 346 2.91 22.47 1.05
CA VAL A 346 3.08 21.43 2.07
C VAL A 346 2.41 21.88 3.38
N GLY A 347 1.54 21.03 3.91
CA GLY A 347 0.82 21.26 5.15
C GLY A 347 1.68 21.08 6.39
N LYS A 348 1.09 21.34 7.57
CA LYS A 348 1.81 21.22 8.87
C LYS A 348 2.23 19.78 9.20
N GLY A 349 1.67 18.78 8.53
CA GLY A 349 2.00 17.37 8.71
C GLY A 349 2.92 16.81 7.62
N GLU A 350 3.63 17.67 6.89
CA GLU A 350 4.42 17.30 5.70
C GLU A 350 3.58 16.68 4.56
N ASP A 351 2.27 16.89 4.61
CA ASP A 351 1.31 16.44 3.62
C ASP A 351 1.13 17.47 2.50
N HIS A 352 1.23 17.04 1.24
CA HIS A 352 0.99 17.90 0.09
C HIS A 352 -0.50 18.24 -0.02
N ARG A 353 -0.82 19.51 -0.24
CA ARG A 353 -2.20 20.02 -0.35
C ARG A 353 -2.27 21.05 -1.46
N TRP A 354 -3.45 21.19 -2.04
CA TRP A 354 -3.74 22.24 -2.99
C TRP A 354 -4.91 23.12 -2.50
N ARG A 355 -4.90 24.38 -2.91
CA ARG A 355 -6.02 25.31 -2.74
C ARG A 355 -6.23 26.12 -4.01
N LEU A 356 -7.47 26.48 -4.32
CA LEU A 356 -7.82 27.33 -5.45
C LEU A 356 -8.12 28.74 -4.94
N VAL A 357 -7.27 29.69 -5.30
CA VAL A 357 -7.31 31.07 -4.81
C VAL A 357 -7.77 31.99 -5.92
N HIS A 358 -8.88 32.68 -5.71
CA HIS A 358 -9.36 33.69 -6.65
C HIS A 358 -8.45 34.93 -6.60
N ASP A 359 -8.36 35.69 -7.69
CA ASP A 359 -7.61 36.95 -7.82
C ASP A 359 -7.93 38.00 -6.74
N ASN A 360 -9.06 37.88 -6.04
CA ASN A 360 -9.44 38.74 -4.91
C ASN A 360 -8.80 38.29 -3.58
N GLY A 361 -7.99 37.23 -3.59
CA GLY A 361 -7.31 36.63 -2.45
C GLY A 361 -8.16 35.63 -1.65
N HIS A 362 -9.42 35.38 -2.03
CA HIS A 362 -10.27 34.42 -1.34
C HIS A 362 -10.04 33.00 -1.86
N ILE A 363 -9.95 32.04 -0.95
CA ILE A 363 -9.83 30.64 -1.30
C ILE A 363 -11.22 30.09 -1.60
N ILE A 364 -11.48 29.71 -2.85
CA ILE A 364 -12.79 29.26 -3.30
C ILE A 364 -12.95 27.74 -3.21
N ALA A 365 -11.88 26.96 -3.23
CA ALA A 365 -11.90 25.51 -3.03
C ALA A 365 -10.59 24.99 -2.44
N ASN A 366 -10.66 23.89 -1.69
CA ASN A 366 -9.50 23.17 -1.15
C ASN A 366 -9.56 21.69 -1.49
N GLY A 367 -8.39 21.05 -1.59
CA GLY A 367 -8.30 19.59 -1.49
C GLY A 367 -8.90 19.12 -0.16
N ALA A 368 -9.74 18.08 -0.23
CA ALA A 368 -10.44 17.57 0.94
C ALA A 368 -9.51 16.93 1.98
N GLN A 369 -8.36 16.44 1.54
CA GLN A 369 -7.36 15.78 2.36
C GLN A 369 -5.94 16.24 2.01
N GLY A 370 -4.99 15.84 2.86
CA GLY A 370 -3.55 15.92 2.53
C GLY A 370 -3.11 14.65 1.79
N TYR A 371 -2.17 14.83 0.87
CA TYR A 371 -1.59 13.76 0.06
C TYR A 371 -0.17 13.47 0.51
N ALA A 372 0.22 12.20 0.53
CA ALA A 372 1.59 11.80 0.91
C ALA A 372 2.63 12.30 -0.09
N SER A 373 2.24 12.56 -1.34
CA SER A 373 3.14 12.98 -2.41
C SER A 373 2.61 14.18 -3.19
N ARG A 374 3.54 14.91 -3.80
CA ARG A 374 3.25 16.03 -4.69
C ARG A 374 2.45 15.59 -5.92
N SER A 375 2.79 14.43 -6.48
CA SER A 375 2.11 13.84 -7.63
C SER A 375 0.66 13.52 -7.30
N GLY A 376 0.38 12.90 -6.14
CA GLY A 376 -1.00 12.63 -5.70
C GLY A 376 -1.85 13.90 -5.52
N ALA A 377 -1.27 14.99 -5.00
CA ALA A 377 -1.96 16.27 -4.93
C ALA A 377 -2.24 16.88 -6.32
N LYS A 378 -1.34 16.69 -7.30
CA LYS A 378 -1.55 17.11 -8.69
C LYS A 378 -2.63 16.28 -9.39
N HIS A 379 -2.63 14.96 -9.22
CA HIS A 379 -3.69 14.09 -9.75
C HIS A 379 -5.06 14.50 -9.19
N SER A 380 -5.15 14.80 -7.89
CA SER A 380 -6.39 15.31 -7.30
C SER A 380 -6.84 16.63 -7.92
N LEU A 381 -5.91 17.55 -8.21
CA LEU A 381 -6.22 18.82 -8.87
C LEU A 381 -6.71 18.59 -10.32
N GLU A 382 -6.10 17.66 -11.05
CA GLU A 382 -6.52 17.31 -12.40
C GLU A 382 -7.93 16.70 -12.39
N ALA A 383 -8.23 15.83 -11.43
CA ALA A 383 -9.58 15.30 -11.22
C ALA A 383 -10.60 16.43 -10.99
N ILE A 384 -10.26 17.45 -10.21
CA ILE A 384 -11.14 18.62 -10.01
C ILE A 384 -11.39 19.34 -11.34
N ARG A 385 -10.35 19.59 -12.14
CA ARG A 385 -10.49 20.29 -13.43
C ARG A 385 -11.46 19.57 -14.36
N GLU A 386 -11.43 18.24 -14.36
CA GLU A 386 -12.29 17.40 -15.19
C GLU A 386 -13.72 17.33 -14.66
N TYR A 387 -13.87 17.02 -13.37
CA TYR A 387 -15.19 16.64 -12.82
C TYR A 387 -16.06 17.83 -12.41
N VAL A 388 -15.47 18.99 -12.09
CA VAL A 388 -16.22 20.14 -11.57
C VAL A 388 -17.28 20.66 -12.55
N GLY A 389 -16.99 20.66 -13.85
CA GLY A 389 -17.89 21.19 -14.88
C GLY A 389 -19.20 20.42 -14.97
N PRO A 390 -19.17 19.12 -15.35
CA PRO A 390 -20.37 18.31 -15.47
C PRO A 390 -21.00 17.95 -14.12
N ALA A 391 -20.29 18.14 -13.00
CA ALA A 391 -20.79 17.75 -11.69
C ALA A 391 -22.18 18.31 -11.40
N GLU A 392 -23.08 17.41 -11.04
CA GLU A 392 -24.44 17.74 -10.69
C GLU A 392 -24.53 18.36 -9.30
N TYR A 393 -25.69 18.93 -9.01
CA TYR A 393 -26.03 19.43 -7.70
C TYR A 393 -26.85 18.38 -6.96
N LEU A 394 -26.24 17.74 -5.97
CA LEU A 394 -26.94 16.76 -5.15
C LEU A 394 -27.82 17.50 -4.14
N GLN A 395 -29.08 17.70 -4.52
CA GLN A 395 -30.08 18.40 -3.71
C GLN A 395 -31.25 17.46 -3.38
N PRO A 396 -31.18 16.74 -2.25
CA PRO A 396 -32.34 16.02 -1.73
C PRO A 396 -33.48 17.00 -1.40
N ASP A 397 -34.73 16.67 -1.70
CA ASP A 397 -35.91 17.39 -1.21
C ASP A 397 -37.07 16.46 -0.81
N PRO A 398 -37.28 16.18 0.49
CA PRO A 398 -36.31 16.34 1.58
C PRO A 398 -35.22 15.27 1.55
N THR A 399 -35.38 14.20 0.78
CA THR A 399 -34.48 13.05 0.77
C THR A 399 -34.25 12.49 -0.62
N ALA A 400 -33.08 11.87 -0.81
CA ALA A 400 -32.69 11.22 -2.05
C ALA A 400 -31.90 9.96 -1.77
N ILE A 401 -31.97 8.98 -2.66
CA ILE A 401 -31.17 7.77 -2.63
C ILE A 401 -30.03 7.92 -3.63
N GLU A 402 -28.79 7.84 -3.15
CA GLU A 402 -27.58 7.81 -3.97
C GLU A 402 -27.09 6.37 -4.08
N ILE A 403 -26.92 5.87 -5.31
CA ILE A 403 -26.17 4.63 -5.59
C ILE A 403 -24.73 5.03 -5.91
N TYR A 404 -23.77 4.43 -5.21
CA TYR A 404 -22.34 4.68 -5.37
C TYR A 404 -21.57 3.36 -5.39
N ARG A 405 -20.32 3.39 -5.86
CA ARG A 405 -19.44 2.21 -5.85
C ARG A 405 -18.46 2.31 -4.68
N ASP A 406 -18.30 1.24 -3.90
CA ASP A 406 -17.33 1.19 -2.81
C ASP A 406 -15.92 0.79 -3.30
N GLU A 407 -14.97 0.73 -2.37
CA GLU A 407 -13.57 0.34 -2.64
C GLU A 407 -13.43 -1.11 -3.14
N GLU A 408 -14.40 -1.98 -2.87
CA GLU A 408 -14.45 -3.37 -3.35
C GLU A 408 -15.13 -3.48 -4.72
N GLU A 409 -15.37 -2.36 -5.40
CA GLU A 409 -16.11 -2.23 -6.65
C GLU A 409 -17.57 -2.70 -6.58
N LYS A 410 -18.13 -2.83 -5.38
CA LYS A 410 -19.54 -3.18 -5.19
C LYS A 410 -20.39 -1.92 -5.17
N TYR A 411 -21.58 -2.03 -5.73
CA TYR A 411 -22.59 -0.99 -5.64
C TYR A 411 -23.20 -0.98 -4.25
N ARG A 412 -23.22 0.18 -3.61
CA ARG A 412 -23.92 0.44 -2.37
C ARG A 412 -24.87 1.60 -2.59
N TRP A 413 -25.81 1.76 -1.67
CA TRP A 413 -26.70 2.90 -1.72
C TRP A 413 -26.84 3.55 -0.35
N ARG A 414 -27.19 4.84 -0.33
CA ARG A 414 -27.43 5.60 0.90
C ARG A 414 -28.62 6.54 0.73
N LEU A 415 -29.42 6.66 1.79
CA LEU A 415 -30.51 7.64 1.88
C LEU A 415 -29.96 8.93 2.50
N LEU A 416 -29.95 9.99 1.71
CA LEU A 416 -29.50 11.33 2.07
C LEU A 416 -30.70 12.19 2.44
N HIS A 417 -30.55 13.03 3.45
CA HIS A 417 -31.48 14.10 3.76
C HIS A 417 -30.91 15.45 3.32
N LYS A 418 -31.79 16.43 3.06
CA LYS A 418 -31.46 17.77 2.54
C LYS A 418 -30.52 18.61 3.42
N ASN A 419 -30.28 18.18 4.66
CA ASN A 419 -29.29 18.79 5.56
C ASN A 419 -27.89 18.16 5.43
N GLY A 420 -27.73 17.13 4.58
CA GLY A 420 -26.48 16.40 4.36
C GLY A 420 -26.32 15.14 5.22
N ASN A 421 -27.27 14.85 6.12
CA ASN A 421 -27.21 13.66 6.97
C ASN A 421 -27.56 12.40 6.17
N ILE A 422 -26.80 11.34 6.39
CA ILE A 422 -27.15 9.99 5.93
C ILE A 422 -28.16 9.42 6.93
N LEU A 423 -29.36 9.13 6.45
CA LEU A 423 -30.41 8.52 7.27
C LEU A 423 -30.16 7.01 7.42
N GLY A 424 -29.67 6.36 6.37
CA GLY A 424 -29.22 4.96 6.38
C GLY A 424 -28.58 4.56 5.04
N GLY A 425 -28.06 3.34 4.94
CA GLY A 425 -27.49 2.81 3.70
C GLY A 425 -27.51 1.29 3.62
N SER A 426 -27.06 0.75 2.49
CA SER A 426 -27.05 -0.68 2.23
C SER A 426 -26.05 -1.42 3.14
N GLY A 427 -26.55 -2.43 3.85
CA GLY A 427 -25.70 -3.28 4.70
C GLY A 427 -24.78 -4.18 3.87
N GLU A 428 -25.14 -4.46 2.63
CA GLU A 428 -24.37 -5.26 1.68
C GLU A 428 -23.97 -4.46 0.43
N GLY A 429 -22.95 -4.96 -0.26
CA GLY A 429 -22.52 -4.45 -1.56
C GLY A 429 -23.05 -5.36 -2.68
N TYR A 430 -23.69 -4.77 -3.67
CA TYR A 430 -24.26 -5.43 -4.85
C TYR A 430 -23.23 -5.51 -5.98
N THR A 431 -23.29 -6.56 -6.80
CA THR A 431 -22.37 -6.72 -7.95
C THR A 431 -22.76 -5.90 -9.17
N SER A 432 -23.99 -5.39 -9.21
CA SER A 432 -24.49 -4.57 -10.32
C SER A 432 -25.37 -3.42 -9.83
N ARG A 433 -25.38 -2.34 -10.63
CA ARG A 433 -26.22 -1.17 -10.41
C ARG A 433 -27.71 -1.51 -10.42
N SER A 434 -28.14 -2.33 -11.38
CA SER A 434 -29.52 -2.80 -11.48
C SER A 434 -29.92 -3.63 -10.26
N GLY A 435 -29.00 -4.45 -9.71
CA GLY A 435 -29.25 -5.20 -8.48
C GLY A 435 -29.43 -4.31 -7.24
N ALA A 436 -28.64 -3.23 -7.13
CA ALA A 436 -28.84 -2.24 -6.07
C ALA A 436 -30.20 -1.53 -6.21
N ARG A 437 -30.61 -1.17 -7.45
CA ARG A 437 -31.91 -0.54 -7.73
C ARG A 437 -33.08 -1.47 -7.39
N GLU A 438 -33.02 -2.74 -7.79
CA GLU A 438 -34.05 -3.74 -7.46
C GLU A 438 -34.20 -3.92 -5.95
N ALA A 439 -33.09 -3.95 -5.21
CA ALA A 439 -33.11 -4.02 -3.74
C ALA A 439 -33.73 -2.76 -3.09
N ILE A 440 -33.48 -1.57 -3.66
CA ILE A 440 -34.09 -0.31 -3.21
C ILE A 440 -35.61 -0.35 -3.45
N ASP A 441 -36.05 -0.79 -4.63
CA ASP A 441 -37.48 -0.84 -4.97
C ASP A 441 -38.23 -1.87 -4.09
N GLU A 442 -37.65 -3.06 -3.87
CA GLU A 442 -38.19 -4.03 -2.90
C GLU A 442 -38.31 -3.43 -1.49
N LEU A 443 -37.28 -2.68 -1.08
CA LEU A 443 -37.26 -2.06 0.23
C LEU A 443 -38.30 -0.93 0.36
N ARG A 444 -38.47 -0.08 -0.66
CA ARG A 444 -39.48 0.99 -0.68
C ARG A 444 -40.89 0.44 -0.48
N ASP A 445 -41.20 -0.66 -1.16
CA ASP A 445 -42.52 -1.29 -1.07
C ASP A 445 -42.77 -1.95 0.30
N GLY A 446 -41.73 -2.46 0.95
CA GLY A 446 -41.83 -3.23 2.20
C GLY A 446 -41.57 -2.46 3.50
N ILE A 447 -40.95 -1.27 3.45
CA ILE A 447 -40.41 -0.58 4.64
C ILE A 447 -41.46 -0.23 5.71
N GLY A 448 -42.70 0.00 5.29
CA GLY A 448 -43.81 0.37 6.20
C GLY A 448 -44.16 -0.73 7.21
N GLU A 449 -44.00 -2.00 6.84
CA GLU A 449 -44.31 -3.17 7.68
C GLU A 449 -43.05 -3.87 8.20
N ALA A 450 -41.87 -3.43 7.77
CA ALA A 450 -40.59 -4.04 8.09
C ALA A 450 -40.25 -3.93 9.59
N GLU A 451 -39.72 -5.01 10.16
CA GLU A 451 -39.19 -5.05 11.52
C GLU A 451 -37.75 -4.51 11.55
N ILE A 452 -37.58 -3.30 12.10
CA ILE A 452 -36.28 -2.63 12.22
C ILE A 452 -35.81 -2.76 13.66
N GLU A 453 -34.64 -3.38 13.85
CA GLU A 453 -34.03 -3.62 15.15
C GLU A 453 -33.13 -2.43 15.54
N VAL A 454 -33.35 -1.85 16.72
CA VAL A 454 -32.45 -0.85 17.33
C VAL A 454 -31.61 -1.54 18.41
N TYR A 455 -30.28 -1.47 18.29
CA TYR A 455 -29.30 -2.09 19.18
C TYR A 455 -28.18 -1.12 19.56
N GLU A 456 -27.45 -1.44 20.63
CA GLU A 456 -26.25 -0.71 21.07
C GLU A 456 -25.01 -1.49 20.60
N ASP A 457 -24.05 -0.81 20.00
CA ASP A 457 -22.82 -1.42 19.48
C ASP A 457 -21.69 -1.46 20.52
N GLU A 458 -20.52 -1.97 20.13
CA GLU A 458 -19.36 -2.11 21.03
C GLU A 458 -18.74 -0.78 21.48
N ASN A 459 -19.12 0.34 20.85
CA ASN A 459 -18.65 1.69 21.15
C ASN A 459 -19.67 2.50 21.95
N ASP A 460 -20.68 1.84 22.53
CA ASP A 460 -21.82 2.48 23.22
C ASP A 460 -22.64 3.42 22.30
N GLU A 461 -22.57 3.23 20.96
CA GLU A 461 -23.41 3.94 20.00
C GLU A 461 -24.67 3.13 19.69
N PHE A 462 -25.81 3.80 19.60
CA PHE A 462 -27.05 3.18 19.16
C PHE A 462 -27.11 3.13 17.63
N ARG A 463 -27.42 1.96 17.08
CA ARG A 463 -27.63 1.75 15.64
C ARG A 463 -28.94 1.05 15.43
N TRP A 464 -29.49 1.20 14.24
CA TRP A 464 -30.61 0.39 13.79
C TRP A 464 -30.27 -0.34 12.50
N ARG A 465 -30.87 -1.51 12.31
CA ARG A 465 -30.74 -2.34 11.11
C ARG A 465 -32.05 -3.04 10.74
N LEU A 466 -32.25 -3.25 9.46
CA LEU A 466 -33.25 -4.13 8.88
C LEU A 466 -32.57 -5.40 8.39
N ARG A 467 -33.04 -6.55 8.87
CA ARG A 467 -32.58 -7.88 8.44
C ARG A 467 -33.52 -8.46 7.39
N GLY A 468 -32.97 -9.19 6.43
CA GLY A 468 -33.73 -10.05 5.52
C GLY A 468 -33.94 -11.46 6.07
N ASP A 469 -34.50 -12.34 5.23
CA ASP A 469 -34.85 -13.73 5.60
C ASP A 469 -33.64 -14.64 5.94
N GLU A 470 -32.43 -14.26 5.53
CA GLU A 470 -31.19 -15.04 5.69
C GLU A 470 -30.21 -14.46 6.73
N GLU A 471 -30.68 -13.71 7.74
CA GLU A 471 -29.85 -12.93 8.70
C GLU A 471 -28.98 -11.82 8.08
N LYS A 472 -29.01 -11.63 6.75
CA LYS A 472 -28.31 -10.55 6.07
C LYS A 472 -28.90 -9.18 6.40
N VAL A 473 -28.04 -8.19 6.58
CA VAL A 473 -28.44 -6.80 6.80
C VAL A 473 -28.75 -6.16 5.45
N LYS A 474 -30.02 -5.82 5.22
CA LYS A 474 -30.46 -5.13 4.00
C LYS A 474 -30.20 -3.63 4.06
N PHE A 475 -30.42 -3.05 5.24
CA PHE A 475 -30.38 -1.61 5.44
C PHE A 475 -29.99 -1.28 6.88
N ASP A 476 -29.05 -0.38 7.09
CA ASP A 476 -28.56 -0.01 8.41
C ASP A 476 -28.18 1.47 8.51
N SER A 477 -27.81 1.88 9.71
CA SER A 477 -27.49 3.27 10.05
C SER A 477 -26.10 3.46 10.62
N THR A 478 -25.67 4.72 10.57
CA THR A 478 -24.55 5.21 11.38
C THR A 478 -24.90 5.18 12.87
N GLY A 479 -23.89 5.32 13.73
CA GLY A 479 -24.07 5.43 15.18
C GLY A 479 -24.84 6.67 15.59
N TYR A 480 -25.65 6.53 16.65
CA TYR A 480 -26.39 7.58 17.32
C TYR A 480 -26.03 7.62 18.81
N GLU A 481 -26.02 8.81 19.40
CA GLU A 481 -25.69 9.00 20.82
C GLU A 481 -26.75 8.43 21.79
N SER A 482 -27.97 8.14 21.30
CA SER A 482 -29.05 7.65 22.13
C SER A 482 -30.03 6.74 21.37
N ARG A 483 -30.64 5.80 22.11
CA ARG A 483 -31.68 4.92 21.58
C ARG A 483 -32.85 5.68 20.98
N SER A 484 -33.27 6.76 21.62
CA SER A 484 -34.36 7.61 21.14
C SER A 484 -34.01 8.25 19.79
N SER A 485 -32.76 8.70 19.61
CA SER A 485 -32.31 9.29 18.34
C SER A 485 -32.30 8.27 17.20
N ALA A 486 -31.92 7.03 17.51
CA ALA A 486 -32.00 5.92 16.56
C ALA A 486 -33.46 5.57 16.21
N GLU A 487 -34.35 5.52 17.19
CA GLU A 487 -35.79 5.29 16.96
C GLU A 487 -36.43 6.40 16.12
N ASP A 488 -36.11 7.68 16.39
CA ASP A 488 -36.56 8.80 15.58
C ASP A 488 -36.04 8.72 14.13
N ALA A 489 -34.84 8.16 13.94
CA ALA A 489 -34.29 7.92 12.60
C ALA A 489 -35.05 6.85 11.83
N VAL A 490 -35.49 5.78 12.50
CA VAL A 490 -36.35 4.75 11.91
C VAL A 490 -37.66 5.34 11.41
N GLU A 491 -38.29 6.22 12.18
CA GLU A 491 -39.54 6.89 11.76
C GLU A 491 -39.33 7.81 10.56
N ARG A 492 -38.20 8.53 10.51
CA ARG A 492 -37.83 9.34 9.33
C ARG A 492 -37.63 8.47 8.09
N VAL A 493 -36.90 7.36 8.21
CA VAL A 493 -36.72 6.40 7.11
C VAL A 493 -38.07 5.91 6.58
N ARG A 494 -38.96 5.46 7.46
CA ARG A 494 -40.28 4.95 7.05
C ARG A 494 -41.11 5.98 6.30
N THR A 495 -40.96 7.25 6.66
CA THR A 495 -41.65 8.37 6.01
C THR A 495 -41.03 8.69 4.66
N PHE A 496 -39.70 8.79 4.61
CA PHE A 496 -39.01 9.39 3.47
C PHE A 496 -38.52 8.40 2.42
N LEU A 497 -38.14 7.17 2.81
CA LEU A 497 -37.61 6.19 1.87
C LEU A 497 -38.58 5.86 0.70
N PRO A 498 -39.89 5.68 0.93
CA PRO A 498 -40.83 5.41 -0.16
C PRO A 498 -40.97 6.56 -1.17
N GLU A 499 -40.73 7.80 -0.73
CA GLU A 499 -40.87 9.00 -1.56
C GLU A 499 -39.53 9.55 -2.09
N ALA A 500 -38.40 9.03 -1.58
CA ALA A 500 -37.09 9.56 -1.90
C ALA A 500 -36.74 9.37 -3.38
N ASP A 501 -36.32 10.43 -4.07
CA ASP A 501 -35.88 10.34 -5.45
C ASP A 501 -34.58 9.52 -5.57
N LEU A 502 -34.49 8.67 -6.59
CA LEU A 502 -33.23 8.00 -6.89
C LEU A 502 -32.35 8.96 -7.70
N ILE A 503 -31.29 9.48 -7.10
CA ILE A 503 -30.34 10.36 -7.77
C ILE A 503 -29.17 9.51 -8.29
N ASP A 504 -29.04 9.52 -9.60
CA ASP A 504 -27.89 8.96 -10.31
C ASP A 504 -26.82 10.04 -10.38
N ILE A 505 -25.87 10.01 -9.45
CA ILE A 505 -24.72 10.90 -9.54
C ILE A 505 -23.91 10.42 -10.75
N GLY A 506 -23.61 11.34 -11.68
CA GLY A 506 -22.63 11.12 -12.74
C GLY A 506 -21.23 10.87 -12.15
N GLN A 507 -20.16 11.33 -12.81
CA GLN A 507 -18.81 11.09 -12.26
C GLN A 507 -18.58 11.75 -10.89
N ALA A 508 -19.16 12.94 -10.68
CA ALA A 508 -19.12 13.63 -9.41
C ALA A 508 -20.38 14.50 -9.21
N ALA A 509 -20.67 14.87 -7.97
CA ALA A 509 -21.69 15.84 -7.63
C ALA A 509 -21.27 16.73 -6.46
N PHE A 510 -21.77 17.96 -6.48
CA PHE A 510 -21.72 18.89 -5.38
C PHE A 510 -22.79 18.55 -4.35
N ASP A 511 -22.36 18.09 -3.19
CA ASP A 511 -23.19 17.84 -2.03
C ASP A 511 -23.20 19.10 -1.14
N VAL A 512 -24.38 19.70 -1.01
CA VAL A 512 -24.61 20.89 -0.18
C VAL A 512 -25.22 20.48 1.15
N TYR A 513 -24.55 20.85 2.23
CA TYR A 513 -24.91 20.47 3.60
C TYR A 513 -24.89 21.67 4.53
N GLU A 514 -25.52 21.51 5.69
CA GLU A 514 -25.50 22.49 6.77
C GLU A 514 -24.37 22.14 7.75
N GLY A 515 -23.48 23.09 8.01
CA GLY A 515 -22.41 22.96 8.99
C GLY A 515 -22.92 23.18 10.42
N ASP A 516 -22.06 22.91 11.41
CA ASP A 516 -22.41 22.99 12.84
C ASP A 516 -22.92 24.37 13.28
N GLY A 517 -22.62 25.43 12.52
CA GLY A 517 -23.04 26.80 12.78
C GLY A 517 -24.34 27.22 12.09
N GLY A 518 -25.02 26.31 11.38
CA GLY A 518 -26.15 26.62 10.49
C GLY A 518 -25.73 27.28 9.18
N ASP A 519 -24.42 27.36 8.91
CA ASP A 519 -23.85 27.84 7.68
C ASP A 519 -23.93 26.77 6.60
N HIS A 520 -24.36 27.15 5.40
CA HIS A 520 -24.39 26.23 4.27
C HIS A 520 -22.98 26.04 3.71
N ARG A 521 -22.62 24.80 3.39
CA ARG A 521 -21.31 24.41 2.85
C ARG A 521 -21.49 23.45 1.69
N TRP A 522 -20.45 23.27 0.91
CA TRP A 522 -20.44 22.32 -0.19
C TRP A 522 -19.18 21.45 -0.16
N ARG A 523 -19.31 20.24 -0.69
CA ARG A 523 -18.21 19.33 -1.00
C ARG A 523 -18.44 18.66 -2.35
N LEU A 524 -17.40 18.52 -3.15
CA LEU A 524 -17.46 17.76 -4.41
C LEU A 524 -17.16 16.30 -4.09
N ARG A 525 -18.14 15.43 -4.31
CA ARG A 525 -18.05 13.99 -4.10
C ARG A 525 -17.97 13.28 -5.44
N HIS A 526 -17.01 12.37 -5.58
CA HIS A 526 -16.93 11.46 -6.72
C HIS A 526 -17.88 10.27 -6.53
N GLN A 527 -18.32 9.63 -7.62
CA GLN A 527 -19.22 8.47 -7.61
C GLN A 527 -18.73 7.24 -6.81
N ASN A 528 -17.44 7.20 -6.46
CA ASN A 528 -16.88 6.18 -5.56
C ASN A 528 -16.98 6.55 -4.06
N GLY A 529 -17.59 7.69 -3.74
CA GLY A 529 -17.74 8.20 -2.38
C GLY A 529 -16.62 9.13 -1.91
N ASN A 530 -15.50 9.24 -2.63
CA ASN A 530 -14.38 10.11 -2.23
C ASN A 530 -14.76 11.58 -2.34
N ILE A 531 -14.35 12.38 -1.35
CA ILE A 531 -14.48 13.84 -1.42
C ILE A 531 -13.24 14.39 -2.13
N LEU A 532 -13.44 15.01 -3.28
CA LEU A 532 -12.36 15.60 -4.08
C LEU A 532 -12.02 17.01 -3.61
N ALA A 533 -13.06 17.81 -3.33
CA ALA A 533 -12.93 19.20 -2.90
C ALA A 533 -13.92 19.58 -1.82
N THR A 534 -13.57 20.62 -1.08
CA THR A 534 -14.47 21.28 -0.13
C THR A 534 -14.44 22.79 -0.29
N GLY A 535 -15.59 23.42 -0.03
CA GLY A 535 -15.67 24.87 0.16
C GLY A 535 -15.01 25.27 1.48
N THR A 536 -14.24 26.36 1.45
CA THR A 536 -13.44 26.82 2.61
C THR A 536 -14.24 27.64 3.61
N GLN A 537 -15.35 28.22 3.16
CA GLN A 537 -16.17 29.15 3.90
C GLN A 537 -17.59 28.61 4.05
N GLY A 538 -18.20 28.95 5.19
CA GLY A 538 -19.63 28.81 5.42
C GLY A 538 -20.40 29.97 4.81
N TYR A 539 -21.50 29.66 4.13
CA TYR A 539 -22.37 30.64 3.49
C TYR A 539 -23.63 30.85 4.32
N ALA A 540 -24.11 32.09 4.39
CA ALA A 540 -25.31 32.44 5.16
C ALA A 540 -26.63 31.99 4.50
N SER A 541 -26.60 31.61 3.22
CA SER A 541 -27.78 31.18 2.45
C SER A 541 -27.41 30.12 1.43
N ARG A 542 -28.41 29.34 0.99
CA ARG A 542 -28.26 28.36 -0.09
C ARG A 542 -27.83 29.00 -1.41
N SER A 543 -28.45 30.12 -1.80
CA SER A 543 -28.06 30.87 -3.00
C SER A 543 -26.57 31.29 -2.95
N GLY A 544 -26.06 31.66 -1.77
CA GLY A 544 -24.63 31.96 -1.62
C GLY A 544 -23.72 30.75 -1.84
N VAL A 545 -24.14 29.54 -1.44
CA VAL A 545 -23.41 28.30 -1.76
C VAL A 545 -23.39 28.04 -3.26
N TRP A 546 -24.52 28.25 -3.94
CA TRP A 546 -24.62 28.07 -5.40
C TRP A 546 -23.66 29.01 -6.13
N ASP A 547 -23.62 30.28 -5.76
CA ASP A 547 -22.65 31.25 -6.30
C ASP A 547 -21.20 30.79 -6.07
N GLY A 548 -20.93 30.22 -4.89
CA GLY A 548 -19.64 29.64 -4.54
C GLY A 548 -19.25 28.47 -5.45
N ILE A 549 -20.17 27.53 -5.66
CA ILE A 549 -19.96 26.37 -6.55
C ILE A 549 -19.76 26.84 -7.99
N GLU A 550 -20.58 27.77 -8.48
CA GLU A 550 -20.46 28.33 -9.83
C GLU A 550 -19.13 29.07 -10.03
N SER A 551 -18.63 29.75 -9.00
CA SER A 551 -17.26 30.31 -9.03
C SER A 551 -16.20 29.22 -9.20
N VAL A 552 -16.36 28.06 -8.59
CA VAL A 552 -15.41 26.95 -8.76
C VAL A 552 -15.56 26.32 -10.15
N LYS A 553 -16.78 26.06 -10.62
CA LYS A 553 -17.06 25.54 -11.97
C LYS A 553 -16.47 26.43 -13.07
N ARG A 554 -16.52 27.75 -12.88
CA ARG A 554 -15.96 28.74 -13.80
C ARG A 554 -14.44 28.77 -13.82
N ASN A 555 -13.82 28.72 -12.65
CA ASN A 555 -12.40 29.02 -12.54
C ASN A 555 -11.51 27.78 -12.51
N ALA A 556 -11.96 26.67 -11.90
CA ALA A 556 -11.11 25.50 -11.70
C ALA A 556 -10.61 24.87 -13.01
N PRO A 557 -11.44 24.62 -14.05
CA PRO A 557 -10.99 23.94 -15.27
C PRO A 557 -9.81 24.61 -15.98
N GLY A 558 -9.79 25.96 -15.99
CA GLY A 558 -8.78 26.77 -16.67
C GLY A 558 -7.75 27.44 -15.75
N ALA A 559 -7.80 27.22 -14.43
CA ALA A 559 -6.90 27.87 -13.48
C ALA A 559 -5.44 27.41 -13.68
N PRO A 560 -4.46 28.32 -13.77
CA PRO A 560 -3.04 27.95 -13.76
C PRO A 560 -2.65 27.29 -12.44
N LEU A 561 -1.53 26.56 -12.45
CA LEU A 561 -0.93 25.96 -11.27
C LEU A 561 0.32 26.76 -10.89
N GLU A 562 0.34 27.26 -9.66
CA GLU A 562 1.50 27.80 -8.98
C GLU A 562 1.94 26.88 -7.85
N GLU A 563 3.24 26.70 -7.73
CA GLU A 563 3.86 25.88 -6.70
C GLU A 563 4.52 26.83 -5.70
N ALA A 564 4.09 26.78 -4.45
CA ALA A 564 4.71 27.59 -3.41
C ALA A 564 6.16 27.11 -3.20
N GLU A 565 7.13 28.04 -3.24
CA GLU A 565 8.52 27.73 -2.85
C GLU A 565 8.55 27.31 -1.37
N GLU A 566 9.26 26.21 -1.07
CA GLU A 566 9.42 25.60 0.26
C GLU A 566 9.99 26.56 1.33
#